data_AF-A0A8H7SWL9-F1
#
_entry.id   AF-A0A8H7SWL9-F1
#
_cell.length_a   1.000
_cell.length_b   1.000
_cell.length_c   1.000
_cell.angle_alpha   90.00
_cell.angle_beta   90.00
_cell.angle_gamma   90.00
#
_symmetry.space_group_name_H-M   'P 1'
#
loop_
_entity.id
_entity.type
_entity.pdbx_description
1 polymer ?
#
loop_
_entity_poly.entity_id
_entity_poly.type
_entity_poly.pdbx_seq_one_letter_code
_entity_poly.pdbx_strand_id
1 'polypeptide(L)'
;MFTRNQCVGIIDDLLVLVAYKDHFYLVNYNTVSEEYFYQLVLYNLGKFGKLFLSSPIPIKPYISLFIPNATRQELDTMVDSLLCHKDLLQSYYNIEITLDPDNNTMQLVCLPMILMKYKPSLDKLPIFLHNIATQIEWDNEIECLDAIAREISSFYCCCSKDQCNYFLRSARDGNFKAPKYLSQK
;
A
#
# COMPACT_ATOMS: atom_id res chain seq x y z
N MET A 1 14.93 -12.54 -14.75
CA MET A 1 15.80 -11.98 -13.70
C MET A 1 15.25 -12.27 -12.31
N PHE A 2 14.05 -11.80 -11.96
CA PHE A 2 13.53 -11.85 -10.58
C PHE A 2 13.18 -13.23 -9.99
N THR A 3 12.95 -14.25 -10.82
CA THR A 3 12.63 -15.62 -10.35
C THR A 3 13.86 -16.50 -10.12
N ARG A 4 15.06 -16.10 -10.59
CA ARG A 4 16.32 -16.85 -10.46
C ARG A 4 17.48 -15.93 -10.12
N ASN A 5 17.25 -14.97 -9.24
CA ASN A 5 18.29 -14.08 -8.75
C ASN A 5 18.78 -14.54 -7.37
N GLN A 6 19.96 -14.04 -7.00
CA GLN A 6 20.46 -14.14 -5.64
C GLN A 6 20.61 -12.73 -5.09
N CYS A 7 19.95 -12.45 -3.97
CA CYS A 7 20.24 -11.25 -3.21
C CYS A 7 21.67 -11.36 -2.66
N VAL A 8 22.54 -10.45 -3.06
CA VAL A 8 23.94 -10.40 -2.62
C VAL A 8 24.03 -9.61 -1.31
N GLY A 9 23.33 -8.49 -1.24
CA GLY A 9 23.28 -7.66 -0.04
C GLY A 9 22.48 -6.39 -0.25
N ILE A 10 21.96 -5.84 0.84
CA ILE A 10 21.31 -4.52 0.87
C ILE A 10 22.42 -3.48 1.01
N ILE A 11 22.47 -2.53 0.08
CA ILE A 11 23.52 -1.50 0.04
C ILE A 11 23.13 -0.34 0.96
N ASP A 12 21.90 0.16 0.81
CA ASP A 12 21.35 1.25 1.60
C ASP A 12 19.84 1.08 1.79
N ASP A 13 19.15 2.17 2.17
CA ASP A 13 17.72 2.15 2.47
C ASP A 13 16.83 2.07 1.22
N LEU A 14 17.37 2.14 0.00
CA LEU A 14 16.60 2.06 -1.25
C LEU A 14 17.15 1.01 -2.22
N LEU A 15 18.43 0.68 -2.14
CA LEU A 15 19.15 -0.13 -3.11
C LEU A 15 19.55 -1.50 -2.55
N VAL A 16 19.25 -2.53 -3.33
CA VAL A 16 19.72 -3.89 -3.11
C VAL A 16 20.58 -4.35 -4.29
N LEU A 17 21.69 -5.01 -3.98
CA LEU A 17 22.54 -5.65 -4.97
C LEU A 17 22.05 -7.06 -5.25
N VAL A 18 21.72 -7.30 -6.50
CA VAL A 18 21.15 -8.56 -6.98
C VAL A 18 22.07 -9.16 -8.04
N ALA A 19 22.49 -10.39 -7.82
CA ALA A 19 23.21 -11.17 -8.83
C ALA A 19 22.23 -11.96 -9.68
N TYR A 20 22.43 -11.92 -11.00
CA TYR A 20 21.70 -12.74 -11.95
C TYR A 20 22.64 -13.17 -13.09
N LYS A 21 22.91 -14.48 -13.18
CA LYS A 21 23.98 -15.03 -14.03
C LYS A 21 25.32 -14.37 -13.68
N ASP A 22 26.07 -13.90 -14.68
CA ASP A 22 27.39 -13.29 -14.51
C ASP A 22 27.34 -11.76 -14.31
N HIS A 23 26.17 -11.21 -13.98
CA HIS A 23 25.96 -9.78 -13.85
C HIS A 23 25.38 -9.40 -12.48
N PHE A 24 25.80 -8.23 -12.01
CA PHE A 24 25.28 -7.59 -10.81
C PHE A 24 24.41 -6.39 -11.19
N TYR A 25 23.32 -6.21 -10.47
CA TYR A 25 22.37 -5.15 -10.67
C TYR A 25 22.09 -4.45 -9.36
N LEU A 26 22.12 -3.12 -9.38
CA LEU A 26 21.53 -2.32 -8.31
C LEU A 26 20.06 -2.15 -8.63
N VAL A 27 19.22 -2.54 -7.69
CA VAL A 27 17.76 -2.50 -7.83
C VAL A 27 17.20 -1.62 -6.75
N ASN A 28 16.37 -0.65 -7.14
CA ASN A 28 15.53 0.06 -6.19
C ASN A 28 14.41 -0.88 -5.73
N TYR A 29 14.54 -1.42 -4.52
CA TYR A 29 13.59 -2.41 -4.03
C TYR A 29 12.24 -1.78 -3.67
N ASN A 30 12.18 -0.48 -3.39
CA ASN A 30 10.94 0.23 -3.14
C ASN A 30 10.05 0.19 -4.40
N THR A 31 10.57 0.64 -5.55
CA THR A 31 9.86 0.63 -6.84
C THR A 31 9.44 -0.78 -7.27
N VAL A 32 10.33 -1.77 -7.14
CA VAL A 32 9.99 -3.15 -7.52
C VAL A 32 8.95 -3.75 -6.58
N SER A 33 9.04 -3.46 -5.28
CA SER A 33 8.06 -3.95 -4.30
C SER A 33 6.68 -3.32 -4.49
N GLU A 34 6.60 -2.05 -4.87
CA GLU A 34 5.34 -1.39 -5.20
C GLU A 34 4.61 -2.12 -6.33
N GLU A 35 5.30 -2.40 -7.43
CA GLU A 35 4.74 -3.16 -8.55
C GLU A 35 4.37 -4.59 -8.19
N TYR A 36 5.13 -5.21 -7.28
CA TYR A 36 4.79 -6.52 -6.73
C TYR A 36 3.48 -6.47 -5.94
N PHE A 37 3.32 -5.50 -5.03
CA PHE A 37 2.09 -5.32 -4.28
C PHE A 37 0.91 -4.99 -5.20
N TYR A 38 1.10 -4.18 -6.23
CA TYR A 38 0.05 -3.86 -7.20
C TYR A 38 -0.49 -5.09 -7.91
N GLN A 39 0.40 -5.98 -8.36
CA GLN A 39 -0.03 -7.25 -8.96
C GLN A 39 -0.79 -8.13 -7.96
N LEU A 40 -0.35 -8.18 -6.70
CA LEU A 40 -1.05 -8.93 -5.66
C LEU A 40 -2.42 -8.33 -5.33
N VAL A 41 -2.53 -7.00 -5.33
CA VAL A 41 -3.79 -6.31 -5.06
C VAL A 41 -4.78 -6.60 -6.18
N LEU A 42 -4.38 -6.46 -7.45
CA LEU A 42 -5.25 -6.79 -8.58
C LEU A 42 -5.66 -8.27 -8.59
N TYR A 43 -4.75 -9.18 -8.28
CA TYR A 43 -5.04 -10.62 -8.28
C TYR A 43 -6.00 -11.05 -7.16
N ASN A 44 -5.95 -10.37 -6.01
CA ASN A 44 -6.75 -10.69 -4.83
C ASN A 44 -7.92 -9.73 -4.59
N LEU A 45 -8.31 -8.95 -5.61
CA LEU A 45 -9.42 -8.01 -5.52
C LEU A 45 -10.70 -8.72 -5.03
N GLY A 46 -11.31 -8.18 -3.96
CA GLY A 46 -12.49 -8.75 -3.29
C GLY A 46 -12.22 -10.01 -2.45
N LYS A 47 -10.96 -10.43 -2.30
CA LYS A 47 -10.56 -11.71 -1.65
C LYS A 47 -9.43 -11.56 -0.64
N PHE A 48 -9.17 -10.34 -0.18
CA PHE A 48 -8.12 -10.10 0.81
C PHE A 48 -8.44 -10.79 2.15
N GLY A 49 -7.39 -11.11 2.91
CA GLY A 49 -7.54 -11.32 4.34
C GLY A 49 -7.70 -9.98 5.08
N LYS A 50 -8.00 -10.04 6.38
CA LYS A 50 -8.09 -8.85 7.25
C LYS A 50 -6.82 -8.69 8.08
N LEU A 51 -6.23 -7.50 8.06
CA LEU A 51 -5.16 -7.08 8.96
C LEU A 51 -5.73 -6.08 9.96
N PHE A 52 -6.17 -6.56 11.12
CA PHE A 52 -6.68 -5.69 12.20
C PHE A 52 -5.54 -4.89 12.83
N LEU A 53 -5.79 -3.60 13.03
CA LEU A 53 -4.92 -2.72 13.77
C LEU A 53 -5.02 -3.04 15.27
N SER A 54 -3.91 -2.90 16.00
CA SER A 54 -3.89 -3.14 17.46
C SER A 54 -4.79 -2.17 18.22
N SER A 55 -4.96 -0.97 17.68
CA SER A 55 -5.88 0.06 18.15
C SER A 55 -6.49 0.76 16.93
N PRO A 56 -7.78 1.09 16.95
CA PRO A 56 -8.40 1.95 15.95
C PRO A 56 -7.62 3.26 15.77
N ILE A 57 -7.48 3.72 14.53
CA ILE A 57 -6.74 4.93 14.19
C ILE A 57 -7.71 6.03 13.75
N PRO A 58 -7.81 7.16 14.49
CA PRO A 58 -8.61 8.30 14.08
C PRO A 58 -8.12 8.87 12.74
N ILE A 59 -8.99 8.91 11.73
CA ILE A 59 -8.60 9.27 10.36
C ILE A 59 -8.24 10.76 10.25
N LYS A 60 -9.11 11.63 10.79
CA LYS A 60 -8.96 13.09 10.67
C LYS A 60 -7.63 13.62 11.21
N PRO A 61 -7.19 13.26 12.43
CA PRO A 61 -5.88 13.68 12.93
C PRO A 61 -4.72 13.16 12.08
N TYR A 62 -4.80 11.92 11.57
CA TYR A 62 -3.75 11.37 10.73
C TYR A 62 -3.63 12.09 9.38
N ILE A 63 -4.74 12.46 8.74
CA ILE A 63 -4.69 13.29 7.51
C ILE A 63 -4.05 14.65 7.82
N SER A 64 -4.36 15.26 8.97
CA SER A 64 -3.77 16.55 9.36
C SER A 64 -2.25 16.50 9.59
N LEU A 65 -1.67 15.32 9.87
CA LEU A 65 -0.21 15.16 9.92
C LEU A 65 0.45 15.35 8.54
N PHE A 66 -0.26 15.02 7.46
CA PHE A 66 0.24 15.19 6.10
C PHE A 66 0.04 16.62 5.59
N ILE A 67 -1.11 17.24 5.90
CA ILE A 67 -1.41 18.64 5.53
C ILE A 67 -1.66 19.46 6.80
N PRO A 68 -0.60 19.95 7.47
CA PRO A 68 -0.72 20.63 8.76
C PRO A 68 -1.49 21.96 8.70
N ASN A 69 -1.57 22.57 7.51
CA ASN A 69 -2.25 23.85 7.30
C ASN A 69 -3.69 23.69 6.77
N ALA A 70 -4.21 22.47 6.67
CA ALA A 70 -5.57 22.23 6.21
C ALA A 70 -6.58 22.84 7.20
N THR A 71 -7.56 23.54 6.65
CA THR A 71 -8.70 24.04 7.41
C THR A 71 -9.55 22.87 7.92
N ARG A 72 -10.32 23.13 8.98
CA ARG A 72 -11.24 22.14 9.52
C ARG A 72 -12.24 21.63 8.48
N GLN A 73 -12.73 22.51 7.61
CA GLN A 73 -13.69 22.20 6.55
C GLN A 73 -13.08 21.31 5.45
N GLU A 74 -11.84 21.56 5.05
CA GLU A 74 -11.12 20.69 4.10
C GLU A 74 -10.94 19.28 4.68
N LEU A 75 -10.53 19.18 5.94
CA LEU A 75 -10.39 17.88 6.61
C LEU A 75 -11.73 17.15 6.76
N ASP A 76 -12.81 17.87 7.09
CA ASP A 76 -14.16 17.27 7.16
C ASP A 76 -14.60 16.75 5.78
N THR A 77 -14.33 17.49 4.71
CA THR A 77 -14.64 17.08 3.33
C THR A 77 -13.89 15.80 2.92
N MET A 78 -12.61 15.67 3.30
CA MET A 78 -11.81 14.47 3.04
C MET A 78 -12.34 13.25 3.81
N VAL A 79 -12.76 13.46 5.05
CA VAL A 79 -13.33 12.41 5.90
C VAL A 79 -14.70 11.97 5.37
N ASP A 80 -15.54 12.91 4.94
CA ASP A 80 -16.84 12.64 4.33
C ASP A 80 -16.69 11.86 3.02
N SER A 81 -15.69 12.19 2.20
CA SER A 81 -15.35 11.43 0.99
C SER A 81 -15.05 9.95 1.29
N LEU A 82 -14.24 9.68 2.31
CA LEU A 82 -13.95 8.31 2.76
C LEU A 82 -15.19 7.59 3.30
N LEU A 83 -16.08 8.31 4.00
CA LEU A 83 -17.32 7.75 4.53
C LEU A 83 -18.26 7.33 3.41
N CYS A 84 -18.45 8.17 2.40
CA CYS A 84 -19.30 7.90 1.26
C CYS A 84 -18.90 6.62 0.52
N HIS A 85 -17.61 6.28 0.52
CA HIS A 85 -17.07 5.15 -0.22
C HIS A 85 -16.58 3.98 0.66
N LYS A 86 -16.86 4.00 1.97
CA LYS A 86 -16.36 2.98 2.91
C LYS A 86 -16.80 1.56 2.53
N ASP A 87 -17.99 1.39 1.97
CA ASP A 87 -18.54 0.07 1.66
C ASP A 87 -17.80 -0.55 0.46
N LEU A 88 -17.40 0.28 -0.51
CA LEU A 88 -16.53 -0.13 -1.62
C LEU A 88 -15.14 -0.51 -1.11
N LEU A 89 -14.54 0.35 -0.29
CA LEU A 89 -13.23 0.12 0.32
C LEU A 89 -13.21 -1.18 1.15
N GLN A 90 -14.28 -1.46 1.88
CA GLN A 90 -14.43 -2.66 2.67
C GLN A 90 -14.65 -3.90 1.79
N SER A 91 -15.55 -3.84 0.82
CA SER A 91 -15.92 -4.99 -0.02
C SER A 91 -14.79 -5.44 -0.96
N TYR A 92 -14.12 -4.49 -1.62
CA TYR A 92 -13.07 -4.82 -2.59
C TYR A 92 -11.70 -5.00 -1.94
N TYR A 93 -11.38 -4.25 -0.87
CA TYR A 93 -10.03 -4.17 -0.33
C TYR A 93 -9.91 -4.52 1.16
N ASN A 94 -11.00 -4.83 1.87
CA ASN A 94 -10.97 -5.02 3.34
C ASN A 94 -10.37 -3.84 4.12
N ILE A 95 -10.51 -2.62 3.61
CA ILE A 95 -10.22 -1.40 4.37
C ILE A 95 -11.49 -1.09 5.16
N GLU A 96 -11.43 -1.27 6.49
CA GLU A 96 -12.60 -1.13 7.35
C GLU A 96 -12.51 0.17 8.15
N ILE A 97 -13.52 1.03 7.94
CA ILE A 97 -13.67 2.32 8.61
C ILE A 97 -14.95 2.28 9.44
N THR A 98 -14.82 2.58 10.74
CA THR A 98 -15.92 2.59 11.71
C THR A 98 -16.07 3.95 12.36
N LEU A 99 -17.24 4.21 12.94
CA LEU A 99 -17.44 5.36 13.83
C LEU A 99 -17.17 4.94 15.27
N ASP A 100 -16.38 5.74 15.97
CA ASP A 100 -16.17 5.62 17.41
C ASP A 100 -17.49 5.94 18.14
N PRO A 101 -18.00 5.03 18.97
CA PRO A 101 -19.27 5.22 19.67
C PRO A 101 -19.25 6.37 20.70
N ASP A 102 -18.09 6.74 21.24
CA ASP A 102 -17.98 7.70 22.35
C ASP A 102 -17.90 9.15 21.86
N ASN A 103 -17.19 9.38 20.75
CA ASN A 103 -16.88 10.72 20.24
C ASN A 103 -17.34 10.95 18.79
N ASN A 104 -17.98 9.95 18.17
CA ASN A 104 -18.47 9.98 16.79
C ASN A 104 -17.37 10.33 15.75
N THR A 105 -16.11 9.98 16.04
CA THR A 105 -14.99 10.17 15.11
C THR A 105 -14.79 8.95 14.23
N MET A 106 -14.39 9.17 12.97
CA MET A 106 -14.07 8.06 12.07
C MET A 106 -12.72 7.46 12.39
N GLN A 107 -12.68 6.13 12.43
CA GLN A 107 -11.52 5.35 12.77
C GLN A 107 -11.29 4.25 11.75
N LEU A 108 -10.04 4.11 11.32
CA LEU A 108 -9.57 2.96 10.57
C LEU A 108 -9.31 1.82 11.56
N VAL A 109 -9.88 0.64 11.32
CA VAL A 109 -9.71 -0.54 12.19
C VAL A 109 -9.05 -1.73 11.49
N CYS A 110 -9.15 -1.80 10.17
CA CYS A 110 -8.62 -2.91 9.38
C CYS A 110 -8.03 -2.42 8.07
N LEU A 111 -6.96 -3.08 7.64
CA LEU A 111 -6.31 -2.94 6.35
C LEU A 111 -6.29 -4.28 5.60
N PRO A 112 -6.06 -4.30 4.27
CA PRO A 112 -5.90 -5.55 3.52
C PRO A 112 -4.69 -6.35 4.00
N MET A 113 -4.87 -7.62 4.31
CA MET A 113 -3.73 -8.53 4.43
C MET A 113 -3.31 -9.00 3.02
N ILE A 114 -2.36 -8.28 2.40
CA ILE A 114 -1.87 -8.61 1.05
C ILE A 114 -0.89 -9.78 1.07
N LEU A 115 -0.03 -9.83 2.10
CA LEU A 115 0.89 -10.94 2.37
C LEU A 115 0.72 -11.37 3.82
N MET A 116 0.73 -12.69 4.03
CA MET A 116 0.75 -13.28 5.37
C MET A 116 1.89 -12.66 6.19
N LYS A 117 1.65 -12.29 7.45
CA LYS A 117 2.67 -11.74 8.38
C LYS A 117 3.39 -10.45 7.95
N TYR A 118 3.03 -9.85 6.82
CA TYR A 118 3.57 -8.57 6.39
C TYR A 118 2.75 -7.42 6.96
N LYS A 119 3.42 -6.35 7.40
CA LYS A 119 2.78 -5.12 7.85
C LYS A 119 3.37 -3.93 7.10
N PRO A 120 2.54 -3.03 6.53
CA PRO A 120 3.01 -1.80 5.92
C PRO A 120 3.56 -0.87 7.00
N SER A 121 4.38 0.12 6.60
CA SER A 121 4.79 1.17 7.53
C SER A 121 3.64 2.17 7.72
N LEU A 122 3.20 2.33 8.97
CA LEU A 122 2.15 3.29 9.31
C LEU A 122 2.63 4.76 9.21
N ASP A 123 3.93 5.01 9.04
CA ASP A 123 4.44 6.36 8.75
C ASP A 123 3.89 6.91 7.43
N LYS A 124 3.54 6.02 6.50
CA LYS A 124 2.90 6.35 5.21
C LYS A 124 1.38 6.44 5.30
N LEU A 125 0.78 6.14 6.45
CA LEU A 125 -0.68 6.16 6.60
C LEU A 125 -1.29 7.56 6.38
N PRO A 126 -0.70 8.67 6.88
CA PRO A 126 -1.20 10.01 6.61
C PRO A 126 -1.38 10.33 5.12
N ILE A 127 -0.34 10.09 4.32
CA ILE A 127 -0.36 10.35 2.87
C ILE A 127 -1.32 9.40 2.15
N PHE A 128 -1.37 8.13 2.55
CA PHE A 128 -2.30 7.16 1.98
C PHE A 128 -3.77 7.56 2.17
N LEU A 129 -4.16 7.95 3.40
CA LEU A 129 -5.52 8.40 3.69
C LEU A 129 -5.87 9.69 2.94
N HIS A 130 -4.93 10.63 2.87
CA HIS A 130 -5.08 11.85 2.08
C HIS A 130 -5.32 11.54 0.60
N ASN A 131 -4.50 10.66 0.01
CA ASN A 131 -4.57 10.36 -1.41
C ASN A 131 -5.87 9.64 -1.76
N ILE A 132 -6.30 8.67 -0.96
CA ILE A 132 -7.61 8.03 -1.17
C ILE A 132 -8.73 9.07 -1.09
N ALA A 133 -8.67 10.00 -0.13
CA ALA A 133 -9.72 11.00 0.03
C ALA A 133 -9.82 12.02 -1.11
N THR A 134 -8.72 12.28 -1.84
CA THR A 134 -8.59 13.44 -2.74
C THR A 134 -8.20 13.15 -4.19
N GLN A 135 -7.52 12.03 -4.45
CA GLN A 135 -6.91 11.74 -5.76
C GLN A 135 -7.69 10.70 -6.57
N ILE A 136 -8.72 10.08 -5.98
CA ILE A 136 -9.51 9.04 -6.64
C ILE A 136 -10.70 9.69 -7.35
N GLU A 137 -10.82 9.40 -8.65
CA GLU A 137 -12.05 9.62 -9.40
C GLU A 137 -13.01 8.44 -9.12
N TRP A 138 -14.12 8.71 -8.43
CA TRP A 138 -15.02 7.66 -7.94
C TRP A 138 -16.08 7.25 -8.97
N ASP A 139 -16.34 8.09 -9.99
CA ASP A 139 -17.42 7.88 -10.95
C ASP A 139 -17.10 6.79 -11.99
N ASN A 140 -15.81 6.53 -12.24
CA ASN A 140 -15.36 5.49 -13.17
C ASN A 140 -14.86 4.26 -12.40
N GLU A 141 -15.65 3.18 -12.40
CA GLU A 141 -15.35 1.97 -11.62
C GLU A 141 -13.95 1.40 -11.90
N ILE A 142 -13.54 1.29 -13.17
CA ILE A 142 -12.26 0.67 -13.52
C ILE A 142 -11.10 1.56 -13.09
N GLU A 143 -11.19 2.86 -13.36
CA GLU A 143 -10.13 3.82 -12.98
C GLU A 143 -10.05 3.98 -11.46
N CYS A 144 -11.18 4.00 -10.78
CA CYS A 144 -11.29 4.02 -9.31
C CYS A 144 -10.59 2.80 -8.69
N LEU A 145 -10.95 1.59 -9.13
CA LEU A 145 -10.36 0.36 -8.60
C LEU A 145 -8.86 0.27 -8.89
N ASP A 146 -8.42 0.73 -10.06
CA ASP A 146 -7.00 0.80 -10.39
C ASP A 146 -6.23 1.80 -9.52
N ALA A 147 -6.79 3.01 -9.34
CA ALA A 147 -6.19 4.06 -8.51
C ALA A 147 -6.08 3.64 -7.04
N ILE A 148 -7.12 3.03 -6.46
CA ILE A 148 -7.05 2.48 -5.10
C ILE A 148 -5.98 1.40 -5.02
N ALA A 149 -5.90 0.52 -6.02
CA ALA A 149 -4.89 -0.52 -6.04
C ALA A 149 -3.47 0.05 -6.07
N ARG A 150 -3.24 1.15 -6.82
CA ARG A 150 -1.98 1.89 -6.84
C ARG A 150 -1.65 2.51 -5.48
N GLU A 151 -2.60 3.18 -4.85
CA GLU A 151 -2.39 3.79 -3.52
C GLU A 151 -2.09 2.74 -2.45
N ILE A 152 -2.80 1.60 -2.44
CA ILE A 152 -2.51 0.48 -1.54
C ILE A 152 -1.09 -0.04 -1.78
N SER A 153 -0.67 -0.12 -3.04
CA SER A 153 0.65 -0.66 -3.40
C SER A 153 1.79 0.26 -2.97
N SER A 154 1.61 1.57 -3.15
CA SER A 154 2.53 2.59 -2.65
C SER A 154 2.59 2.59 -1.11
N PHE A 155 1.44 2.42 -0.45
CA PHE A 155 1.40 2.29 1.01
C PHE A 155 2.12 1.03 1.51
N TYR A 156 1.98 -0.10 0.81
CA TYR A 156 2.60 -1.37 1.19
C TYR A 156 4.02 -1.57 0.68
N CYS A 157 4.54 -0.71 -0.22
CA CYS A 157 5.89 -0.88 -0.74
C CYS A 157 6.94 -0.83 0.39
N CYS A 158 8.01 -1.60 0.22
CA CYS A 158 9.05 -1.76 1.22
C CYS A 158 9.78 -0.44 1.49
N CYS A 159 9.94 -0.09 2.77
CA CYS A 159 10.70 1.07 3.23
C CYS A 159 11.77 0.72 4.27
N SER A 160 12.00 -0.58 4.52
CA SER A 160 13.03 -1.04 5.44
C SER A 160 13.72 -2.31 4.94
N LYS A 161 14.91 -2.58 5.50
CA LYS A 161 15.70 -3.78 5.18
C LYS A 161 14.95 -5.08 5.49
N ASP A 162 14.19 -5.10 6.60
CA ASP A 162 13.40 -6.27 6.99
C ASP A 162 12.25 -6.53 6.01
N GLN A 163 11.54 -5.48 5.60
CA GLN A 163 10.51 -5.58 4.58
C GLN A 163 11.09 -6.01 3.23
N CYS A 164 12.26 -5.49 2.85
CA CYS A 164 12.96 -5.89 1.63
C CYS A 164 13.29 -7.40 1.66
N ASN A 165 13.86 -7.90 2.75
CA ASN A 165 14.16 -9.32 2.92
C ASN A 165 12.89 -10.18 2.84
N TYR A 166 11.79 -9.72 3.43
CA TYR A 166 10.50 -10.41 3.35
C TYR A 166 9.97 -10.48 1.91
N PHE A 167 9.97 -9.33 1.23
CA PHE A 167 9.57 -9.22 -0.17
C PHE A 167 10.42 -10.12 -1.07
N LEU A 168 11.75 -10.09 -0.96
CA LEU A 168 12.64 -10.90 -1.80
C LEU A 168 12.39 -12.40 -1.64
N ARG A 169 12.10 -12.86 -0.41
CA ARG A 169 11.71 -14.26 -0.16
C ARG A 169 10.36 -14.58 -0.81
N SER A 170 9.35 -13.74 -0.59
CA SER A 170 8.00 -13.93 -1.14
C SER A 170 7.97 -13.87 -2.68
N ALA A 171 8.77 -12.98 -3.28
CA ALA A 171 8.84 -12.80 -4.73
C ALA A 171 9.55 -13.96 -5.42
N ARG A 172 10.52 -14.60 -4.75
CA ARG A 172 11.20 -15.81 -5.25
C ARG A 172 10.29 -17.03 -5.26
N ASP A 173 9.49 -17.17 -4.20
CA ASP A 173 8.59 -18.31 -4.02
C ASP A 173 7.26 -18.11 -4.81
N GLY A 174 6.97 -16.87 -5.23
CA GLY A 174 5.79 -16.50 -5.99
C GLY A 174 6.00 -16.39 -7.51
N ASN A 175 4.89 -16.29 -8.24
CA ASN A 175 4.88 -16.07 -9.70
C ASN A 175 4.99 -14.58 -10.06
N PHE A 176 5.95 -13.85 -9.48
CA PHE A 176 6.12 -12.42 -9.82
C PHE A 176 6.50 -12.24 -11.29
N LYS A 177 5.77 -11.36 -11.99
CA LYS A 177 6.06 -10.99 -13.38
C LYS A 177 6.60 -9.57 -13.39
N ALA A 178 7.83 -9.38 -13.87
CA ALA A 178 8.36 -8.02 -14.03
C ALA A 178 7.48 -7.24 -15.04
N PRO A 179 7.04 -6.02 -14.70
CA PRO A 179 6.37 -5.12 -15.63
C PRO A 179 7.20 -4.89 -16.90
N LYS A 180 6.53 -4.79 -18.05
CA LYS A 180 7.21 -4.71 -19.36
C LYS A 180 8.18 -3.54 -19.47
N TYR A 181 7.84 -2.39 -18.89
CA TYR A 181 8.68 -1.19 -18.95
C TYR A 181 9.94 -1.28 -18.07
N LEU A 182 9.94 -2.10 -17.00
CA LEU A 182 11.14 -2.42 -16.23
C LEU A 182 12.05 -3.44 -16.94
N SER A 183 11.55 -4.08 -18.00
CA SER A 183 12.29 -5.08 -18.79
C SER A 183 12.79 -4.57 -20.14
N GLN A 184 12.57 -3.29 -20.46
CA GLN A 184 13.11 -2.68 -21.67
C GLN A 184 14.59 -2.33 -21.44
N LYS A 185 15.45 -3.04 -22.16
CA LYS A 185 16.85 -2.67 -22.39
C LYS A 185 16.94 -1.75 -23.59
#